data_AF-A0A4Y7U3X0-F1
#
_entry.id   AF-A0A4Y7U3X0-F1
#
_cell.length_a   1.000
_cell.length_b   1.000
_cell.length_c   1.000
_cell.angle_alpha   90.00
_cell.angle_beta   90.00
_cell.angle_gamma   90.00
#
_symmetry.space_group_name_H-M   'P 1'
#
loop_
_entity.id
_entity.type
_entity.pdbx_description
1 polymer ?
#
loop_
_entity_poly.entity_id
_entity_poly.type
_entity_poly.pdbx_seq_one_letter_code
_entity_poly.pdbx_strand_id
1 'polypeptide(L)' 'MFEKFHVYAKRGKFEVFKKGNGEPLIYTHHYSQFNENGDYFSQLLSKYYTVYIINLRGAGSSDGITKD' A
#
# COMPACT_ATOMS: atom_id res chain seq x y z
N MET A 1 -10.02 -10.01 -1.06
CA MET A 1 -9.31 -8.94 -0.31
C MET A 1 -7.95 -8.74 -0.97
N PHE A 2 -7.27 -7.63 -0.69
CA PHE A 2 -5.88 -7.45 -1.10
C PHE A 2 -4.98 -8.34 -0.24
N GLU A 3 -3.93 -8.90 -0.85
CA GLU A 3 -2.90 -9.66 -0.16
C GLU A 3 -1.99 -8.71 0.62
N LYS A 4 -1.86 -8.90 1.93
CA LYS A 4 -1.01 -8.08 2.80
C LYS A 4 0.39 -8.68 2.93
N PHE A 5 1.41 -7.84 2.80
CA PHE A 5 2.80 -8.18 3.07
C PHE A 5 3.59 -6.93 3.51
N HIS A 6 4.86 -7.12 3.86
CA HIS A 6 5.77 -6.03 4.22
C HIS A 6 6.94 -5.97 3.24
N VAL A 7 7.34 -4.76 2.89
CA VAL A 7 8.55 -4.49 2.12
C VAL A 7 9.58 -3.84 3.03
N TYR A 8 10.77 -4.45 3.11
CA TYR A 8 11.91 -3.91 3.85
C TYR A 8 12.83 -3.19 2.86
N ALA A 9 12.90 -1.87 2.97
CA ALA A 9 13.77 -1.03 2.17
C ALA A 9 14.84 -0.37 3.05
N LYS A 10 15.87 0.21 2.43
CA LYS A 10 16.90 0.99 3.15
C LYS A 10 16.33 2.09 4.04
N ARG A 11 15.16 2.63 3.68
CA ARG A 11 14.46 3.72 4.40
C ARG A 11 13.41 3.24 5.41
N GLY A 12 13.33 1.94 5.68
CA GLY A 12 12.42 1.35 6.66
C GLY A 12 11.49 0.28 6.07
N LYS A 13 10.63 -0.22 6.94
CA LYS A 13 9.57 -1.20 6.66
C LYS A 13 8.29 -0.49 6.22
N PHE A 14 7.66 -1.01 5.16
CA PHE A 14 6.38 -0.53 4.64
C PHE A 14 5.36 -1.66 4.60
N GLU A 15 4.14 -1.40 5.08
CA GLU A 15 2.99 -2.27 4.90
C GLU A 15 2.38 -2.05 3.51
N VAL A 16 2.20 -3.15 2.77
CA VAL A 16 1.76 -3.15 1.38
C VAL A 16 0.60 -4.12 1.19
N PHE A 17 -0.38 -3.73 0.38
CA PHE A 17 -1.51 -4.55 -0.02
C PHE A 17 -1.56 -4.69 -1.54
N LYS A 18 -1.60 -5.92 -2.06
CA LYS A 18 -1.58 -6.19 -3.51
C LYS A 18 -2.87 -6.85 -3.99
N LYS A 19 -3.37 -6.42 -5.15
CA LYS A 19 -4.48 -7.09 -5.86
C LYS A 19 -4.47 -6.74 -7.34
N GLY A 20 -4.96 -7.67 -8.16
CA GLY A 20 -5.23 -7.45 -9.57
C GLY A 20 -4.21 -8.16 -10.46
N ASN A 21 -4.40 -8.03 -11.75
CA ASN A 21 -3.55 -8.58 -12.80
C ASN A 21 -3.36 -7.49 -13.86
N GLY A 22 -2.18 -7.42 -14.47
CA GLY A 22 -1.82 -6.38 -15.44
C GLY A 22 -0.60 -5.58 -15.00
N GLU A 23 -0.37 -4.44 -15.64
CA GLU A 23 0.78 -3.58 -15.36
C GLU A 23 0.81 -3.12 -13.89
N PRO A 24 2.00 -2.99 -13.27
CA PRO A 24 2.12 -2.60 -11.87
C PRO A 24 1.76 -1.13 -11.68
N LEU A 25 0.92 -0.84 -10.66
CA LEU A 25 0.53 0.51 -10.29
C LEU A 25 0.67 0.71 -8.78
N ILE A 26 1.42 1.73 -8.36
CA ILE A 26 1.50 2.14 -6.95
C ILE A 26 0.32 3.05 -6.63
N TYR A 27 -0.33 2.80 -5.50
CA TYR A 27 -1.45 3.59 -4.98
C TYR A 27 -1.19 3.93 -3.51
N THR A 28 -1.45 5.17 -3.10
CA THR A 28 -1.30 5.60 -1.70
C THR A 28 -2.09 6.89 -1.47
N HIS A 29 -2.12 7.37 -0.23
CA HIS A 29 -2.68 8.66 0.13
C HIS A 29 -1.85 9.32 1.24
N HIS A 30 -1.72 10.64 1.20
CA HIS A 30 -0.82 11.37 2.10
C HIS A 30 -1.26 11.30 3.57
N TYR A 31 -2.56 11.22 3.85
CA TYR A 31 -3.11 11.31 5.21
C TYR A 31 -4.11 10.19 5.53
N SER A 32 -3.94 9.02 4.93
CA SER A 32 -4.81 7.88 5.18
C SER A 32 -4.03 6.59 5.39
N GLN A 33 -4.63 5.69 6.16
CA GLN A 33 -4.18 4.32 6.33
C GLN A 33 -5.15 3.38 5.61
N PHE A 34 -4.59 2.34 4.99
CA PHE A 34 -5.32 1.28 4.32
C PHE A 34 -5.24 -0.03 5.10
N ASN A 35 -6.16 -0.94 4.78
CA ASN A 35 -6.14 -2.34 5.20
C ASN A 35 -6.43 -3.24 3.98
N GLU A 36 -6.63 -4.54 4.20
CA GLU A 36 -6.85 -5.55 3.16
C GLU A 36 -8.13 -5.34 2.32
N ASN A 37 -9.03 -4.44 2.73
CA ASN A 37 -10.22 -4.09 1.94
C ASN A 37 -9.91 -3.06 0.85
N GLY A 38 -8.80 -2.33 0.96
CA GLY A 38 -8.51 -1.18 0.09
C GLY A 38 -9.55 -0.07 0.26
N ASP A 39 -9.77 0.70 -0.81
CA ASP A 39 -10.84 1.70 -0.91
C ASP A 39 -11.56 1.56 -2.25
N TYR A 40 -12.50 2.46 -2.53
CA TYR A 40 -13.26 2.43 -3.78
C TYR A 40 -12.36 2.50 -5.03
N PHE A 41 -11.35 3.38 -5.03
CA PHE A 41 -10.49 3.60 -6.18
C PHE A 41 -9.51 2.45 -6.40
N SER A 42 -8.89 1.94 -5.34
CA SER A 42 -7.96 0.81 -5.46
C SER A 42 -8.67 -0.45 -5.94
N GLN A 43 -9.93 -0.66 -5.53
CA GLN A 43 -10.77 -1.75 -6.04
C GLN A 43 -11.05 -1.60 -7.54
N LEU A 44 -11.41 -0.39 -8.01
CA LEU A 44 -11.63 -0.13 -9.43
C LEU A 44 -10.35 -0.32 -10.26
N LEU A 45 -9.22 0.21 -9.80
CA LEU A 45 -7.93 0.09 -10.48
C LEU A 45 -7.46 -1.36 -10.55
N SER A 46 -7.72 -2.17 -9.51
CA SER A 46 -7.33 -3.60 -9.48
C SER A 46 -8.01 -4.47 -10.53
N LYS A 47 -9.03 -3.93 -11.23
CA LYS A 47 -9.65 -4.59 -12.39
C LYS A 47 -8.77 -4.53 -13.65
N TYR A 48 -7.82 -3.60 -13.72
CA TYR A 48 -7.01 -3.32 -14.90
C TYR A 48 -5.49 -3.36 -14.64
N TYR A 49 -5.07 -3.21 -13.38
CA TYR A 49 -3.67 -3.15 -12.97
C TYR A 49 -3.37 -4.14 -11.85
N THR A 50 -2.10 -4.50 -11.69
CA THR A 50 -1.61 -5.08 -10.43
C THR A 50 -1.34 -3.92 -9.46
N VAL A 51 -2.32 -3.63 -8.61
CA VAL A 51 -2.27 -2.49 -7.68
C VAL A 51 -1.50 -2.87 -6.43
N TYR A 52 -0.57 -2.00 -6.04
CA TYR A 52 0.18 -2.04 -4.79
C TYR A 52 -0.21 -0.82 -3.94
N ILE A 53 -1.09 -1.03 -2.97
CA ILE A 53 -1.42 -0.01 -1.98
C ILE A 53 -0.30 0.03 -0.95
N ILE A 54 0.32 1.19 -0.75
CA ILE A 54 1.41 1.35 0.23
C ILE A 54 0.94 2.29 1.34
N ASN A 55 0.96 1.84 2.59
CA ASN A 55 0.83 2.75 3.73
C ASN A 55 2.13 3.55 3.87
N LEU A 56 2.04 4.87 3.84
CA LEU A 56 3.20 5.74 4.07
C LEU A 56 3.73 5.60 5.49
N ARG A 57 4.93 6.14 5.75
CA ARG A 57 5.51 6.13 7.10
C ARG A 57 4.59 6.86 8.08
N GLY A 58 4.41 6.29 9.26
CA GLY A 58 3.47 6.75 10.27
C GLY A 58 2.02 6.27 10.06
N ALA A 59 1.73 5.46 9.04
CA ALA A 59 0.41 4.86 8.82
C ALA A 59 0.46 3.32 8.90
N GLY A 60 -0.58 2.73 9.49
CA GLY A 60 -0.71 1.27 9.59
C GLY A 60 0.50 0.60 10.24
N SER A 61 0.96 -0.49 9.63
CA SER A 61 2.14 -1.26 10.10
C SER A 61 3.47 -0.82 9.46
N SER A 62 3.49 0.31 8.74
CA SER A 62 4.71 0.94 8.25
C SER A 62 5.50 1.58 9.39
N ASP A 63 6.81 1.72 9.22
CA ASP A 63 7.64 2.39 10.23
C ASP A 63 7.15 3.81 10.51
N GLY A 64 7.35 4.27 11.74
CA GLY A 64 6.99 5.62 12.20
C GLY A 64 7.77 6.74 11.48
N ILE A 65 7.61 7.97 11.95
CA ILE A 65 8.26 9.17 11.37
C ILE A 65 9.81 9.02 11.39
N THR A 66 10.53 9.68 10.48
CA THR A 66 12.00 9.68 10.51
C THR A 66 12.40 10.39 11.79
N LYS A 67 13.25 9.77 12.60
CA LYS A 67 13.90 10.52 13.68
C LYS A 67 15.07 11.26 13.07
N ASP A 68 15.15 12.56 13.35
CA ASP A 68 16.31 13.39 13.02
C ASP A 68 17.55 12.95 13.83
#